data_AF-A0A6A4GDC6-F1
#
_entry.id   AF-A0A6A4GDC6-F1
#
_cell.length_a   1.000
_cell.length_b   1.000
_cell.length_c   1.000
_cell.angle_alpha   90.00
_cell.angle_beta   90.00
_cell.angle_gamma   90.00
#
_symmetry.space_group_name_H-M   'P 1'
#
loop_
_entity.id
_entity.type
_entity.pdbx_description
1 polymer ?
#
loop_
_entity_poly.entity_id
_entity_poly.type
_entity_poly.pdbx_seq_one_letter_code
_entity_poly.pdbx_strand_id
1 'polypeptide(L)'
;MCINSCHTYTGPFKDLESCCYCHEPHYDQDQLQRDGSKVLCQQFSTILLGPQLAAIRCSAEGAEEQKYCDSKLKEIYEMMDKVSEDGEEMVYDDIWCGADLLSLVEEIGMTENNELDSCPSLVISASLDGAQLYQNKKSDCWIGIWINQDYAPDTRFKKKKIFPNLTIPGPNKPKHIDSFLFTGLHHLAALQNEGNGQGQLIWDASANEVVHQCIIFLLALADALGMVKQ
;
A
#
# COMPACT_ATOMS: atom_id res chain seq x y z
N MET A 1 21.11 0.65 3.23
CA MET A 1 20.63 -0.52 4.02
C MET A 1 21.84 -1.36 4.42
N CYS A 2 21.70 -2.23 5.42
CA CYS A 2 22.76 -3.19 5.75
C CYS A 2 23.00 -4.18 4.58
N ILE A 3 24.26 -4.46 4.26
CA ILE A 3 24.69 -5.40 3.19
C ILE A 3 24.14 -6.83 3.41
N ASN A 4 23.87 -7.19 4.67
CA ASN A 4 23.28 -8.47 5.06
C ASN A 4 21.75 -8.39 5.23
N SER A 5 21.10 -7.39 4.63
CA SER A 5 19.64 -7.13 4.71
C SER A 5 19.08 -7.10 6.13
N CYS A 6 19.87 -6.74 7.14
CA CYS A 6 19.39 -6.80 8.52
C CYS A 6 18.33 -5.73 8.82
N HIS A 7 18.62 -4.47 8.50
CA HIS A 7 17.69 -3.34 8.61
C HIS A 7 18.10 -2.21 7.63
N THR A 8 17.26 -1.18 7.56
CA THR A 8 17.55 0.07 6.85
C THR A 8 18.08 1.13 7.82
N TYR A 9 18.77 2.13 7.28
CA TYR A 9 19.24 3.30 8.02
C TYR A 9 18.28 4.46 7.77
N THR A 10 17.00 4.24 8.07
CA THR A 10 15.90 5.22 7.97
C THR A 10 15.11 5.22 9.28
N GLY A 11 14.22 6.21 9.44
CA GLY A 11 13.38 6.31 10.63
C GLY A 11 14.20 6.28 11.94
N PRO A 12 13.89 5.38 12.89
CA PRO A 12 14.63 5.24 14.15
C PRO A 12 16.11 4.88 14.00
N PHE A 13 16.53 4.33 12.84
CA PHE A 13 17.90 3.88 12.59
C PHE A 13 18.71 4.84 11.71
N LYS A 14 18.17 6.02 11.39
CA LYS A 14 18.78 6.97 10.44
C LYS A 14 20.18 7.44 10.82
N ASP A 15 20.45 7.56 12.12
CA ASP A 15 21.70 8.11 12.65
C ASP A 15 22.75 7.02 12.94
N LEU A 16 22.44 5.74 12.66
CA LEU A 16 23.39 4.65 12.83
C LEU A 16 24.37 4.59 11.65
N GLU A 17 25.65 4.34 11.96
CA GLU A 17 26.70 4.11 10.96
C GLU A 17 27.10 2.64 10.82
N SER A 18 26.57 1.77 11.70
CA SER A 18 26.80 0.32 11.67
C SER A 18 25.53 -0.45 12.00
N CYS A 19 25.47 -1.68 11.52
CA CYS A 19 24.30 -2.53 11.70
C CYS A 19 24.16 -2.98 13.17
N CYS A 20 22.99 -2.83 13.77
CA CYS A 20 22.75 -3.26 15.16
C CYS A 20 22.70 -4.79 15.33
N TYR A 21 22.60 -5.56 14.24
CA TYR A 21 22.54 -7.03 14.28
C TYR A 21 23.83 -7.74 13.88
N CYS A 22 24.54 -7.24 12.87
CA CYS A 22 25.74 -7.89 12.34
C CYS A 22 26.97 -7.00 12.34
N HIS A 23 26.87 -5.76 12.83
CA HIS A 23 27.96 -4.79 12.98
C HIS A 23 28.69 -4.37 11.70
N GLU A 24 28.26 -4.87 10.54
CA GLU A 24 28.73 -4.40 9.24
C GLU A 24 28.53 -2.88 9.10
N PRO A 25 29.51 -2.17 8.51
CA PRO A 25 29.42 -0.73 8.33
C PRO A 25 28.36 -0.36 7.30
N HIS A 26 27.72 0.79 7.48
CA HIS A 26 26.78 1.36 6.52
C HIS A 26 27.49 1.82 5.24
N TYR A 27 28.71 2.33 5.39
CA TYR A 27 29.51 2.90 4.32
C TYR A 27 30.69 2.01 3.94
N ASP A 28 31.06 2.05 2.68
CA ASP A 28 32.25 1.39 2.14
C ASP A 28 33.51 1.95 2.83
N GLN A 29 34.19 1.08 3.59
CA GLN A 29 35.35 1.47 4.37
C GLN A 29 36.58 1.73 3.51
N ASP A 30 36.71 1.07 2.36
CA ASP A 30 37.83 1.27 1.45
C ASP A 30 37.73 2.64 0.77
N GLN A 31 36.53 3.06 0.37
CA GLN A 31 36.26 4.40 -0.15
C GLN A 31 36.52 5.45 0.94
N LEU A 32 35.94 5.24 2.13
CA LEU A 32 36.05 6.17 3.25
C LEU A 32 37.51 6.41 3.67
N GLN A 33 38.35 5.36 3.68
CA GLN A 33 39.77 5.47 3.99
C GLN A 33 40.59 6.11 2.87
N ARG A 34 40.20 5.93 1.60
CA ARG A 34 40.93 6.45 0.44
C ARG A 34 40.78 7.96 0.28
N ASP A 35 39.57 8.49 0.41
CA ASP A 35 39.30 9.90 0.12
C ASP A 35 38.30 10.58 1.07
N GLY A 36 37.82 9.88 2.11
CA GLY A 36 36.85 10.41 3.06
C GLY A 36 35.38 10.36 2.59
N SER A 37 35.11 9.80 1.41
CA SER A 37 33.76 9.74 0.85
C SER A 37 32.88 8.68 1.54
N LYS A 38 31.69 9.09 1.97
CA LYS A 38 30.67 8.19 2.52
C LYS A 38 29.82 7.58 1.39
N VAL A 39 30.31 6.49 0.81
CA VAL A 39 29.58 5.71 -0.20
C VAL A 39 28.81 4.58 0.47
N LEU A 40 27.52 4.44 0.16
CA LEU A 40 26.66 3.41 0.75
C LEU A 40 27.02 2.01 0.25
N CYS A 41 27.13 1.04 1.16
CA CYS A 41 27.41 -0.36 0.77
C CYS A 41 26.27 -0.98 -0.05
N GLN A 42 25.01 -0.65 0.28
CA GLN A 42 23.83 -1.18 -0.41
C GLN A 42 22.63 -0.25 -0.26
N GLN A 43 21.79 -0.21 -1.29
CA GLN A 43 20.54 0.56 -1.33
C GLN A 43 19.35 -0.37 -1.60
N PHE A 44 18.17 0.07 -1.16
CA PHE A 44 16.88 -0.48 -1.55
C PHE A 44 16.04 0.68 -2.08
N SER A 45 14.96 0.36 -2.79
CA SER A 45 14.09 1.37 -3.38
C SER A 45 12.70 1.33 -2.78
N THR A 46 12.12 2.50 -2.57
CA THR A 46 10.70 2.71 -2.29
C THR A 46 10.13 3.57 -3.41
N ILE A 47 8.98 3.19 -3.95
CA ILE A 47 8.26 3.90 -4.99
C ILE A 47 7.06 4.59 -4.34
N LEU A 48 6.99 5.90 -4.49
CA LEU A 48 6.02 6.73 -3.78
C LEU A 48 4.60 6.44 -4.28
N LEU A 49 3.67 6.26 -3.35
CA LEU A 49 2.29 5.93 -3.66
C LEU A 49 1.55 7.10 -4.34
N GLY A 50 1.66 8.31 -3.78
CA GLY A 50 0.90 9.49 -4.21
C GLY A 50 0.99 9.78 -5.72
N PRO A 51 2.21 9.87 -6.30
CA PRO A 51 2.37 10.06 -7.75
C PRO A 51 1.71 8.97 -8.60
N GLN A 52 1.69 7.73 -8.12
CA GLN A 52 1.04 6.62 -8.83
C GLN A 52 -0.48 6.76 -8.81
N LEU A 53 -1.05 7.17 -7.68
CA LEU A 53 -2.49 7.42 -7.54
C LEU A 53 -2.94 8.60 -8.42
N ALA A 54 -2.18 9.70 -8.38
CA ALA A 54 -2.44 10.86 -9.21
C ALA A 54 -2.41 10.51 -10.71
N ALA A 55 -1.42 9.73 -11.15
CA ALA A 55 -1.30 9.32 -12.55
C ALA A 55 -2.53 8.54 -13.05
N ILE A 56 -3.11 7.69 -12.21
CA ILE A 56 -4.29 6.90 -12.58
C ILE A 56 -5.56 7.74 -12.59
N ARG A 57 -5.81 8.53 -11.55
CA ARG A 57 -7.01 9.38 -11.46
C ARG A 57 -7.04 10.46 -12.55
N CYS A 58 -5.87 10.86 -13.05
CA CYS A 58 -5.76 11.77 -14.21
C CYS A 58 -6.26 11.17 -15.54
N SER A 59 -6.50 9.86 -15.61
CA SER A 59 -7.06 9.21 -16.81
C SER A 59 -8.55 8.94 -16.62
N ALA A 60 -9.36 9.14 -17.67
CA ALA A 60 -10.81 8.87 -17.60
C ALA A 60 -11.10 7.40 -17.25
N GLU A 61 -10.33 6.47 -17.83
CA GLU A 61 -10.43 5.03 -17.51
C GLU A 61 -10.12 4.77 -16.03
N GLY A 62 -8.99 5.29 -15.52
CA GLY A 62 -8.58 5.06 -14.13
C GLY A 62 -9.47 5.75 -13.09
N ALA A 63 -10.03 6.91 -13.42
CA ALA A 63 -11.00 7.60 -12.56
C ALA A 63 -12.33 6.84 -12.49
N GLU A 64 -12.81 6.30 -13.61
CA GLU A 64 -14.08 5.55 -13.66
C GLU A 64 -13.99 4.23 -12.91
N GLU A 65 -12.90 3.47 -13.08
CA GLU A 65 -12.73 2.18 -12.41
C GLU A 65 -12.67 2.29 -10.87
N GLN A 66 -12.30 3.45 -10.34
CA GLN A 66 -12.27 3.68 -8.89
C GLN A 66 -13.66 3.93 -8.30
N LYS A 67 -14.70 4.08 -9.12
CA LYS A 67 -16.10 4.20 -8.66
C LYS A 67 -16.75 2.85 -8.34
N TYR A 68 -16.01 1.75 -8.48
CA TYR A 68 -16.55 0.43 -8.14
C TYR A 68 -16.91 0.34 -6.65
N CYS A 69 -16.10 0.94 -5.76
CA CYS A 69 -16.44 1.01 -4.34
C CYS A 69 -17.81 1.65 -4.11
N ASP A 70 -18.03 2.87 -4.64
CA ASP A 70 -19.30 3.60 -4.50
C ASP A 70 -20.48 2.78 -5.04
N SER A 71 -20.29 2.16 -6.20
CA SER A 71 -21.32 1.33 -6.84
C SER A 71 -21.62 0.08 -6.01
N LYS A 72 -20.59 -0.56 -5.44
CA LYS A 72 -20.74 -1.77 -4.63
C LYS A 72 -21.36 -1.47 -3.28
N LEU A 73 -21.03 -0.36 -2.64
CA LEU A 73 -21.67 0.08 -1.39
C LEU A 73 -23.16 0.32 -1.58
N LYS A 74 -23.58 0.97 -2.68
CA LYS A 74 -25.02 1.14 -3.01
C LYS A 74 -25.72 -0.21 -3.15
N GLU A 75 -25.13 -1.13 -3.91
CA GLU A 75 -25.65 -2.49 -4.07
C GLU A 75 -25.80 -3.22 -2.71
N ILE A 76 -24.81 -3.08 -1.83
CA ILE A 76 -24.84 -3.67 -0.48
C ILE A 76 -26.01 -3.11 0.34
N TYR A 77 -26.19 -1.78 0.37
CA TYR A 77 -27.29 -1.17 1.11
C TYR A 77 -28.65 -1.59 0.55
N GLU A 78 -28.81 -1.64 -0.78
CA GLU A 78 -30.04 -2.15 -1.41
C GLU A 78 -30.32 -3.62 -1.06
N MET A 79 -29.28 -4.46 -0.98
CA MET A 79 -29.42 -5.84 -0.53
C MET A 79 -29.82 -5.92 0.95
N MET A 80 -29.25 -5.08 1.80
CA MET A 80 -29.60 -5.03 3.23
C MET A 80 -31.06 -4.63 3.45
N ASP A 81 -31.57 -3.67 2.69
CA ASP A 81 -32.97 -3.27 2.74
C ASP A 81 -33.89 -4.43 2.37
N LYS A 82 -33.61 -5.15 1.28
CA LYS A 82 -34.38 -6.34 0.85
C LYS A 82 -34.33 -7.49 1.86
N VAL A 83 -33.18 -7.72 2.51
CA VAL A 83 -33.05 -8.70 3.59
C VAL A 83 -34.00 -8.32 4.74
N SER A 84 -34.11 -7.03 5.06
CA SER A 84 -34.95 -6.54 6.15
C SER A 84 -36.46 -6.57 5.82
N GLU A 85 -36.84 -6.31 4.57
CA GLU A 85 -38.24 -6.23 4.12
C GLU A 85 -38.81 -7.58 3.68
N ASP A 86 -38.06 -8.31 2.85
CA ASP A 86 -38.53 -9.49 2.12
C ASP A 86 -37.91 -10.80 2.63
N GLY A 87 -36.93 -10.72 3.53
CA GLY A 87 -36.19 -11.88 4.05
C GLY A 87 -35.29 -12.54 3.00
N GLU A 88 -34.85 -11.79 1.99
CA GLU A 88 -33.90 -12.26 0.99
C GLU A 88 -32.54 -12.61 1.62
N GLU A 89 -31.75 -13.44 0.93
CA GLU A 89 -30.40 -13.80 1.35
C GLU A 89 -29.37 -12.81 0.80
N MET A 90 -28.45 -12.36 1.65
CA MET A 90 -27.37 -11.46 1.25
C MET A 90 -26.24 -12.23 0.55
N VAL A 91 -25.75 -11.71 -0.57
CA VAL A 91 -24.59 -12.26 -1.28
C VAL A 91 -23.31 -11.56 -0.79
N TYR A 92 -22.33 -12.36 -0.35
CA TYR A 92 -21.02 -11.89 0.10
C TYR A 92 -19.96 -12.27 -0.95
N ASP A 93 -19.62 -11.34 -1.84
CA ASP A 93 -18.78 -11.57 -3.01
C ASP A 93 -17.53 -10.66 -3.08
N ASP A 94 -17.43 -9.64 -2.23
CA ASP A 94 -16.25 -8.78 -2.12
C ASP A 94 -15.97 -8.41 -0.64
N ILE A 95 -14.79 -7.84 -0.38
CA ILE A 95 -14.39 -7.37 0.95
C ILE A 95 -15.34 -6.30 1.49
N TRP A 96 -15.95 -5.49 0.63
CA TRP A 96 -16.87 -4.41 1.02
C TRP A 96 -18.11 -4.90 1.76
N CYS A 97 -18.48 -6.18 1.63
CA CYS A 97 -19.57 -6.78 2.39
C CYS A 97 -19.23 -7.03 3.88
N GLY A 98 -17.99 -6.77 4.30
CA GLY A 98 -17.54 -6.97 5.68
C GLY A 98 -18.11 -5.92 6.63
N ALA A 99 -18.68 -6.37 7.77
CA ALA A 99 -19.30 -5.48 8.76
C ALA A 99 -18.34 -4.40 9.31
N ASP A 100 -17.06 -4.71 9.49
CA ASP A 100 -16.06 -3.74 9.95
C ASP A 100 -15.82 -2.63 8.91
N LEU A 101 -15.84 -2.98 7.62
CA LEU A 101 -15.70 -2.02 6.53
C LEU A 101 -16.95 -1.15 6.39
N LEU A 102 -18.14 -1.73 6.52
CA LEU A 102 -19.39 -0.97 6.51
C LEU A 102 -19.47 0.00 7.69
N SER A 103 -19.06 -0.45 8.89
CA SER A 103 -18.98 0.41 10.08
C SER A 103 -17.99 1.56 9.88
N LEU A 104 -16.83 1.30 9.27
CA LEU A 104 -15.84 2.33 8.95
C LEU A 104 -16.40 3.35 7.94
N VAL A 105 -17.05 2.88 6.87
CA VAL A 105 -17.68 3.71 5.84
C VAL A 105 -18.70 4.68 6.46
N GLU A 106 -19.49 4.20 7.41
CA GLU A 106 -20.43 5.03 8.19
C GLU A 106 -19.70 6.02 9.10
N GLU A 107 -18.67 5.58 9.83
CA GLU A 107 -17.92 6.41 10.78
C GLU A 107 -17.26 7.62 10.11
N ILE A 108 -16.68 7.42 8.93
CA ILE A 108 -15.94 8.46 8.21
C ILE A 108 -16.78 9.19 7.15
N GLY A 109 -18.06 8.85 7.02
CA GLY A 109 -18.98 9.52 6.09
C GLY A 109 -18.64 9.30 4.62
N MET A 110 -18.18 8.10 4.24
CA MET A 110 -17.85 7.74 2.85
C MET A 110 -19.08 7.65 1.92
N THR A 111 -20.31 7.68 2.43
CA THR A 111 -21.53 7.53 1.63
C THR A 111 -22.05 8.87 1.07
N GLU A 112 -22.62 8.83 -0.14
CA GLU A 112 -23.13 9.99 -0.90
C GLU A 112 -24.28 10.77 -0.20
N ASN A 113 -24.88 10.22 0.86
CA ASN A 113 -26.01 10.85 1.55
C ASN A 113 -25.62 12.04 2.45
N ASN A 114 -24.32 12.33 2.56
CA ASN A 114 -23.84 13.56 3.19
C ASN A 114 -23.60 14.62 2.11
N GLU A 115 -24.59 15.48 1.88
CA GLU A 115 -24.54 16.64 0.96
C GLU A 115 -23.47 17.71 1.34
N LEU A 116 -22.51 17.38 2.19
CA LEU A 116 -21.46 18.27 2.64
C LEU A 116 -20.17 17.45 2.85
N ASP A 117 -19.18 17.64 1.98
CA ASP A 117 -17.78 17.21 2.16
C ASP A 117 -17.46 15.70 2.12
N SER A 118 -18.14 14.87 1.32
CA SER A 118 -17.66 13.51 1.03
C SER A 118 -16.33 13.55 0.27
N CYS A 119 -15.22 13.40 0.99
CA CYS A 119 -13.89 13.22 0.40
C CYS A 119 -13.82 11.82 -0.23
N PRO A 120 -13.58 11.67 -1.55
CA PRO A 120 -13.40 10.35 -2.14
C PRO A 120 -12.24 9.65 -1.45
N SER A 121 -12.58 8.59 -0.72
CA SER A 121 -11.65 7.85 0.10
C SER A 121 -11.19 6.63 -0.68
N LEU A 122 -9.90 6.56 -0.93
CA LEU A 122 -9.26 5.44 -1.62
C LEU A 122 -8.80 4.41 -0.60
N VAL A 123 -9.23 3.17 -0.75
CA VAL A 123 -8.81 2.09 0.16
C VAL A 123 -7.65 1.32 -0.44
N ILE A 124 -6.56 1.19 0.31
CA ILE A 124 -5.35 0.48 -0.11
C ILE A 124 -4.94 -0.60 0.87
N SER A 125 -4.35 -1.68 0.35
CA SER A 125 -3.61 -2.66 1.15
C SER A 125 -2.17 -2.74 0.69
N ALA A 126 -1.27 -3.18 1.57
CA ALA A 126 0.10 -3.52 1.21
C ALA A 126 0.26 -5.04 1.14
N SER A 127 1.15 -5.52 0.29
CA SER A 127 1.68 -6.89 0.36
C SER A 127 3.19 -6.88 0.18
N LEU A 128 3.90 -7.78 0.84
CA LEU A 128 5.35 -7.94 0.72
C LEU A 128 5.72 -9.42 0.73
N ASP A 129 6.48 -9.86 -0.27
CA ASP A 129 6.98 -11.23 -0.32
C ASP A 129 8.36 -11.36 -1.00
N GLY A 130 9.03 -12.47 -0.73
CA GLY A 130 10.26 -12.88 -1.37
C GLY A 130 10.00 -13.48 -2.75
N ALA A 131 10.72 -13.00 -3.76
CA ALA A 131 10.68 -13.51 -5.12
C ALA A 131 12.06 -14.07 -5.52
N GLN A 132 12.08 -15.29 -6.05
CA GLN A 132 13.27 -15.88 -6.64
C GLN A 132 13.34 -15.50 -8.13
N LEU A 133 14.36 -14.75 -8.52
CA LEU A 133 14.50 -14.26 -9.91
C LEU A 133 15.06 -15.30 -10.88
N TYR A 134 15.78 -16.30 -10.37
CA TYR A 134 16.42 -17.33 -11.19
C TYR A 134 16.24 -18.72 -10.58
N GLN A 135 15.77 -19.67 -11.39
CA GLN A 135 15.49 -21.05 -10.98
C GLN A 135 16.67 -21.74 -10.26
N ASN A 136 17.90 -21.46 -10.67
CA ASN A 136 19.11 -22.17 -10.20
C ASN A 136 20.14 -21.27 -9.48
N LYS A 137 19.75 -20.09 -9.00
CA LYS A 137 20.63 -19.23 -8.19
C LYS A 137 19.91 -18.76 -6.93
N LYS A 138 20.67 -18.55 -5.85
CA LYS A 138 20.26 -17.78 -4.66
C LYS A 138 20.11 -16.30 -5.04
N SER A 139 19.18 -15.99 -5.92
CA SER A 139 18.86 -14.62 -6.32
C SER A 139 17.46 -14.33 -5.84
N ASP A 140 17.34 -14.20 -4.52
CA ASP A 140 16.12 -13.80 -3.86
C ASP A 140 16.11 -12.27 -3.82
N CYS A 141 14.99 -11.63 -4.13
CA CYS A 141 14.72 -10.24 -3.79
C CYS A 141 13.40 -10.20 -3.04
N TRP A 142 13.08 -9.10 -2.39
CA TRP A 142 11.75 -8.90 -1.80
C TRP A 142 11.06 -7.76 -2.51
N ILE A 143 9.82 -7.99 -2.90
CA ILE A 143 9.01 -7.03 -3.64
C ILE A 143 7.77 -6.73 -2.79
N GLY A 144 7.60 -5.45 -2.49
CA GLY A 144 6.36 -4.94 -1.91
C GLY A 144 5.49 -4.32 -3.00
N ILE A 145 4.18 -4.43 -2.83
CA ILE A 145 3.15 -3.83 -3.67
C ILE A 145 2.08 -3.13 -2.83
N TRP A 146 1.40 -2.14 -3.42
CA TRP A 146 0.11 -1.65 -2.97
C TRP A 146 -0.99 -2.19 -3.87
N ILE A 147 -2.13 -2.50 -3.25
CA ILE A 147 -3.34 -3.02 -3.89
C ILE A 147 -4.43 -1.98 -3.65
N ASN A 148 -5.01 -1.44 -4.72
CA ASN A 148 -6.18 -0.58 -4.63
C ASN A 148 -7.44 -1.43 -4.52
N GLN A 149 -8.13 -1.29 -3.39
CA GLN A 149 -9.33 -2.04 -3.04
C GLN A 149 -10.59 -1.45 -3.69
N ASP A 150 -10.51 -0.25 -4.27
CA ASP A 150 -11.63 0.36 -4.98
C ASP A 150 -11.85 -0.26 -6.37
N TYR A 151 -10.93 -1.10 -6.85
CA TYR A 151 -11.13 -1.85 -8.08
C TYR A 151 -11.97 -3.10 -7.86
N ALA A 152 -12.74 -3.48 -8.88
CA ALA A 152 -13.53 -4.72 -8.86
C ALA A 152 -12.66 -5.97 -8.64
N PRO A 153 -13.17 -7.01 -7.96
CA PRO A 153 -12.40 -8.19 -7.58
C PRO A 153 -11.77 -8.94 -8.78
N ASP A 154 -12.38 -8.88 -9.96
CA ASP A 154 -11.91 -9.51 -11.19
C ASP A 154 -10.72 -8.76 -11.86
N THR A 155 -10.50 -7.49 -11.51
CA THR A 155 -9.48 -6.62 -12.09
C THR A 155 -8.40 -6.17 -11.10
N ARG A 156 -8.74 -6.03 -9.82
CA ARG A 156 -7.87 -5.57 -8.71
C ARG A 156 -6.48 -6.22 -8.67
N PHE A 157 -6.41 -7.53 -8.90
CA PHE A 157 -5.16 -8.30 -8.83
C PHE A 157 -4.44 -8.46 -10.19
N LYS A 158 -4.92 -7.80 -11.24
CA LYS A 158 -4.26 -7.82 -12.54
C LYS A 158 -2.99 -6.97 -12.49
N LYS A 159 -1.93 -7.43 -13.17
CA LYS A 159 -0.62 -6.75 -13.21
C LYS A 159 -0.68 -5.24 -13.47
N LYS A 160 -1.61 -4.77 -14.31
CA LYS A 160 -1.76 -3.34 -14.65
C LYS A 160 -2.40 -2.50 -13.53
N LYS A 161 -3.03 -3.12 -12.54
CA LYS A 161 -3.77 -2.49 -11.44
C LYS A 161 -3.04 -2.58 -10.09
N ILE A 162 -1.86 -3.20 -10.07
CA ILE A 162 -0.99 -3.30 -8.91
C ILE A 162 0.05 -2.18 -8.94
N PHE A 163 0.23 -1.51 -7.80
CA PHE A 163 1.21 -0.44 -7.64
C PHE A 163 2.47 -1.01 -7.01
N PRO A 164 3.66 -0.82 -7.60
CA PRO A 164 4.89 -1.15 -6.90
C PRO A 164 5.07 -0.26 -5.64
N ASN A 165 5.52 -0.88 -4.55
CA ASN A 165 5.81 -0.22 -3.28
C ASN A 165 7.31 -0.18 -3.01
N LEU A 166 7.97 -1.32 -2.91
CA LEU A 166 9.40 -1.37 -2.58
C LEU A 166 10.10 -2.56 -3.20
N THR A 167 11.42 -2.47 -3.31
CA THR A 167 12.28 -3.59 -3.74
C THR A 167 13.50 -3.66 -2.84
N ILE A 168 13.65 -4.78 -2.14
CA ILE A 168 14.82 -5.10 -1.32
C ILE A 168 15.70 -6.08 -2.10
N PRO A 169 16.93 -5.68 -2.46
CA PRO A 169 17.87 -6.62 -3.07
C PRO A 169 18.25 -7.69 -2.05
N GLY A 170 18.25 -8.95 -2.46
CA GLY A 170 18.87 -10.00 -1.65
C GLY A 170 20.37 -10.09 -1.89
N PRO A 171 20.98 -11.28 -1.70
CA PRO A 171 20.35 -12.59 -1.55
C PRO A 171 19.77 -12.85 -0.15
N ASN A 172 19.96 -11.93 0.80
CA ASN A 172 19.59 -12.12 2.19
C ASN A 172 18.14 -11.68 2.45
N LYS A 173 17.40 -12.48 3.23
CA LYS A 173 16.08 -12.11 3.77
C LYS A 173 16.18 -10.91 4.72
N PRO A 174 15.26 -9.92 4.63
CA PRO A 174 15.17 -8.83 5.60
C PRO A 174 14.97 -9.37 7.03
N LYS A 175 15.83 -8.99 7.98
CA LYS A 175 15.66 -9.39 9.38
C LYS A 175 14.64 -8.51 10.11
N HIS A 176 14.71 -7.20 9.91
CA HIS A 176 13.78 -6.23 10.48
C HIS A 176 12.91 -5.62 9.37
N ILE A 177 11.82 -6.31 9.04
CA ILE A 177 10.92 -5.91 7.93
C ILE A 177 10.37 -4.50 8.11
N ASP A 178 9.96 -4.11 9.32
CA ASP A 178 9.35 -2.80 9.56
C ASP A 178 10.29 -1.64 9.19
N SER A 179 11.61 -1.81 9.33
CA SER A 179 12.57 -0.78 8.91
C SER A 179 12.55 -0.54 7.39
N PHE A 180 12.24 -1.57 6.59
CA PHE A 180 12.06 -1.47 5.14
C PHE A 180 10.69 -0.91 4.76
N LEU A 181 9.64 -1.25 5.53
CA LEU A 181 8.29 -0.72 5.31
C LEU A 181 8.14 0.75 5.73
N PHE A 182 8.98 1.21 6.68
CA PHE A 182 8.89 2.53 7.28
C PHE A 182 8.82 3.65 6.24
N THR A 183 9.66 3.64 5.19
CA THR A 183 9.66 4.71 4.19
C THR A 183 8.35 4.79 3.42
N GLY A 184 7.78 3.65 3.02
CA GLY A 184 6.50 3.58 2.33
C GLY A 184 5.33 3.99 3.22
N LEU A 185 5.31 3.49 4.46
CA LEU A 185 4.25 3.81 5.43
C LEU A 185 4.33 5.26 5.93
N HIS A 186 5.54 5.81 6.08
CA HIS A 186 5.74 7.22 6.38
C HIS A 186 5.22 8.10 5.24
N HIS A 187 5.47 7.72 3.98
CA HIS A 187 4.91 8.42 2.81
C HIS A 187 3.39 8.36 2.82
N LEU A 188 2.81 7.18 3.06
CA LEU A 188 1.36 7.01 3.21
C LEU A 188 0.77 7.91 4.31
N ALA A 189 1.38 7.92 5.50
CA ALA A 189 0.97 8.79 6.58
C ALA A 189 1.08 10.28 6.21
N ALA A 190 2.10 10.67 5.44
CA ALA A 190 2.20 12.04 4.95
C ALA A 190 1.04 12.40 4.01
N LEU A 191 0.63 11.50 3.11
CA LEU A 191 -0.54 11.71 2.25
C LEU A 191 -1.85 11.81 3.06
N GLN A 192 -1.99 10.98 4.10
CA GLN A 192 -3.16 11.00 4.99
C GLN A 192 -3.26 12.31 5.78
N ASN A 193 -2.14 12.93 6.13
CA ASN A 193 -2.09 14.19 6.86
C ASN A 193 -2.09 15.44 5.95
N GLU A 194 -2.00 15.25 4.63
CA GLU A 194 -2.04 16.36 3.68
C GLU A 194 -3.38 17.10 3.76
N GLY A 195 -3.36 18.42 3.51
CA GLY A 195 -4.58 19.24 3.62
C GLY A 195 -5.20 19.25 5.03
N ASN A 196 -4.40 19.17 6.09
CA ASN A 196 -4.87 19.03 7.48
C ASN A 196 -5.76 17.80 7.71
N GLY A 197 -5.44 16.68 7.07
CA GLY A 197 -6.22 15.44 7.17
C GLY A 197 -7.31 15.29 6.12
N GLN A 198 -7.46 16.26 5.20
CA GLN A 198 -8.38 16.13 4.06
C GLN A 198 -7.84 15.18 2.99
N GLY A 199 -6.53 14.91 2.99
CA GLY A 199 -5.86 14.08 2.00
C GLY A 199 -5.24 14.88 0.86
N GLN A 200 -4.55 14.16 -0.03
CA GLN A 200 -3.82 14.74 -1.16
C GLN A 200 -4.77 15.35 -2.20
N LEU A 201 -4.37 16.46 -2.83
CA LEU A 201 -5.11 17.06 -3.94
C LEU A 201 -4.76 16.37 -5.25
N ILE A 202 -5.76 15.85 -5.95
CA ILE A 202 -5.59 15.12 -7.22
C ILE A 202 -6.60 15.61 -8.26
N TRP A 203 -6.16 15.68 -9.52
CA TRP A 203 -7.06 15.91 -10.64
C TRP A 203 -7.90 14.65 -10.94
N ASP A 204 -9.21 14.80 -10.88
CA ASP A 204 -10.18 13.77 -11.25
C ASP A 204 -10.63 13.95 -12.69
N ALA A 205 -10.24 13.04 -13.58
CA ALA A 205 -10.62 13.12 -14.99
C ALA A 205 -12.11 12.86 -15.23
N SER A 206 -12.79 12.14 -14.34
CA SER A 206 -14.23 11.83 -14.48
C SER A 206 -15.11 12.99 -14.01
N ALA A 207 -14.70 13.70 -12.95
CA ALA A 207 -15.39 14.88 -12.43
C ALA A 207 -14.92 16.19 -13.09
N ASN A 208 -13.77 16.17 -13.77
CA ASN A 208 -13.13 17.33 -14.41
C ASN A 208 -12.83 18.47 -13.40
N GLU A 209 -12.33 18.10 -12.23
CA GLU A 209 -11.98 19.02 -11.15
C GLU A 209 -10.83 18.46 -10.30
N VAL A 210 -10.29 19.30 -9.41
CA VAL A 210 -9.33 18.85 -8.40
C VAL A 210 -10.11 18.47 -7.14
N VAL A 211 -9.96 17.24 -6.70
CA VAL A 211 -10.60 16.70 -5.50
C VAL A 211 -9.55 16.39 -4.44
N HIS A 212 -9.95 16.45 -3.18
CA HIS A 212 -9.19 15.80 -2.11
C HIS A 212 -9.37 14.29 -2.20
N GLN A 213 -8.31 13.52 -2.02
CA GLN A 213 -8.36 12.07 -1.92
C GLN A 213 -7.77 11.64 -0.58
N CYS A 214 -8.64 11.21 0.33
CA CYS A 214 -8.22 10.55 1.57
C CYS A 214 -7.80 9.12 1.27
N ILE A 215 -6.80 8.60 2.00
CA ILE A 215 -6.30 7.24 1.80
C ILE A 215 -6.52 6.44 3.07
N ILE A 216 -7.18 5.30 2.96
CA ILE A 216 -7.40 4.37 4.07
C ILE A 216 -6.47 3.18 3.88
N PHE A 217 -5.69 2.88 4.90
CA PHE A 217 -4.86 1.67 4.92
C PHE A 217 -5.64 0.52 5.54
N LEU A 218 -5.98 -0.49 4.73
CA LEU A 218 -6.85 -1.58 5.15
C LEU A 218 -6.08 -2.78 5.70
N LEU A 219 -5.21 -3.40 4.89
CA LEU A 219 -4.51 -4.64 5.26
C LEU A 219 -3.02 -4.57 4.95
N ALA A 220 -2.21 -5.15 5.83
CA ALA A 220 -0.85 -5.59 5.53
C ALA A 220 -0.87 -7.11 5.28
N LEU A 221 -0.64 -7.51 4.04
CA LEU A 221 -0.73 -8.89 3.58
C LEU A 221 0.68 -9.50 3.47
N ALA A 222 0.77 -10.78 3.77
CA ALA A 222 1.96 -11.60 3.56
C ALA A 222 1.53 -13.07 3.45
N ASP A 223 2.40 -13.92 2.93
CA ASP A 223 2.21 -15.36 2.98
C ASP A 223 2.18 -15.85 4.43
N ALA A 224 1.08 -16.48 4.82
CA ALA A 224 0.99 -17.27 6.03
C ALA A 224 1.18 -18.74 5.68
N LEU A 225 1.97 -19.48 6.47
CA LEU A 225 2.00 -20.94 6.38
C LEU A 225 0.59 -21.46 6.71
N GLY A 226 -0.14 -21.90 5.69
CA GLY A 226 -1.41 -22.59 5.88
C GLY A 226 -1.17 -23.88 6.65
N MET A 227 -1.49 -23.90 7.95
CA MET A 227 -1.49 -25.13 8.74
C MET A 227 -2.64 -26.02 8.30
N VAL A 228 -2.40 -26.89 7.33
CA VAL A 228 -3.25 -28.07 7.15
C VAL A 228 -2.81 -29.09 8.21
N LYS A 229 -3.66 -29.33 9.22
CA LYS A 229 -3.53 -30.54 10.04
C LYS A 229 -3.68 -31.73 9.09
N GLN A 230 -2.57 -32.44 8.83
CA GLN A 230 -2.60 -33.79 8.27
C GLN A 230 -3.08 -34.78 9.33
#